data_AF-A0A7K0VRU9-F1
#
_entry.id   AF-A0A7K0VRU9-F1
#
_cell.length_a   1.000
_cell.length_b   1.000
_cell.length_c   1.000
_cell.angle_alpha   90.00
_cell.angle_beta   90.00
_cell.angle_gamma   90.00
#
_symmetry.space_group_name_H-M   'P 1'
#
loop_
_entity.id
_entity.type
_entity.pdbx_description
1 polymer ?
#
loop_
_entity_poly.entity_id
_entity_poly.type
_entity_poly.pdbx_seq_one_letter_code
_entity_poly.pdbx_strand_id
1 'polypeptide(L)'
;MRHIAGKDSVVPRRPAEAPPKALLQLCSEISQILEVYDAERRITPVVRIIATSDDGQALGADSLDALSRRLPIIIEYTAGKNIEASLTAPLAHDLLGIAHIAHVTTPDALKAFNAYCGAQTLSEQYITIMWPQPVKPTVVATSQPKREQIAAMIIDAATMQPELPIQAPPRAALGRQVQSPVATETKIGADIESLKKTIDLLTKQIDEKQFHIDQLDEILEQTENERDEQFDVLQDSQELSEAAEAENVRLEAIIQKLVVDKIEFEKLVERVAPELQMRNVLEALYKAKDTCSHLRFAPSAFETGSKLHGPHPGRLYRDLRDLNIVVAEWNKGEFPFEGLRSRCLAAGLTFVPNIGEGTSQKHADFYSIIWNGKPVLLSAHLARGTGGNQISRIYMHIDQTLKTIVIGKVVRHGPDRTSD
;
A
#
# COMPACT_ATOMS: atom_id res chain seq x y z
N MET A 1 39.07 3.02 14.22
CA MET A 1 38.70 2.55 15.56
C MET A 1 37.24 2.93 15.80
N ARG A 2 36.35 1.95 16.03
CA ARG A 2 34.97 2.22 16.45
C ARG A 2 34.95 2.38 17.96
N HIS A 3 34.54 3.55 18.45
CA HIS A 3 34.31 3.75 19.88
C HIS A 3 33.21 2.80 20.35
N ILE A 4 33.55 1.92 21.29
CA ILE A 4 32.58 1.10 22.01
C ILE A 4 32.19 1.92 23.25
N ALA A 5 30.93 2.35 23.30
CA ALA A 5 30.39 3.07 24.44
C ALA A 5 30.48 2.20 25.71
N GLY A 6 30.94 2.79 26.82
CA GLY A 6 31.05 2.11 28.11
C GLY A 6 29.68 1.71 28.67
N LYS A 7 29.69 0.78 29.62
CA LYS A 7 28.49 0.15 30.23
C LYS A 7 27.50 1.15 30.85
N ASP A 8 27.95 2.37 31.15
CA ASP A 8 27.18 3.45 31.78
C ASP A 8 26.98 4.68 30.86
N SER A 9 27.19 4.51 29.54
CA SER A 9 26.97 5.57 28.56
C SER A 9 25.48 5.77 28.31
N VAL A 10 24.95 6.96 28.59
CA VAL A 10 23.63 7.39 28.10
C VAL A 10 23.75 7.64 26.59
N VAL A 11 23.41 6.64 25.78
CA VAL A 11 23.38 6.76 24.32
C VAL A 11 22.03 7.33 23.90
N PRO A 12 21.98 8.37 23.06
CA PRO A 12 20.74 8.85 22.47
C PRO A 12 20.01 7.68 21.80
N ARG A 13 18.73 7.52 22.17
CA ARG A 13 17.92 6.42 21.72
C ARG A 13 17.67 6.53 20.22
N ARG A 14 17.74 5.42 19.49
CA ARG A 14 17.45 5.46 18.05
C ARG A 14 15.94 5.67 17.82
N PRO A 15 15.54 6.38 16.75
CA PRO A 15 14.13 6.73 16.47
C PRO A 15 13.14 5.55 16.40
N ALA A 16 13.59 4.30 16.31
CA ALA A 16 12.74 3.12 16.13
C ALA A 16 12.78 2.10 17.29
N GLU A 17 13.49 2.38 18.39
CA GLU A 17 13.60 1.42 19.49
C GLU A 17 12.31 1.41 20.33
N ALA A 18 11.96 0.29 20.97
CA ALA A 18 10.82 0.18 21.91
C ALA A 18 11.19 0.68 23.31
N PRO A 19 10.28 1.35 24.06
CA PRO A 19 10.67 2.01 25.32
C PRO A 19 11.23 1.02 26.33
N PRO A 20 12.14 1.44 27.24
CA PRO A 20 12.62 0.56 28.28
C PRO A 20 11.46 -0.06 29.05
N LYS A 21 11.55 -1.36 29.37
CA LYS A 21 10.46 -2.10 30.02
C LYS A 21 9.91 -1.43 31.29
N ALA A 22 10.79 -0.81 32.08
CA ALA A 22 10.39 -0.08 33.29
C ALA A 22 9.46 1.11 32.97
N LEU A 23 9.68 1.80 31.85
CA LEU A 23 8.83 2.92 31.43
C LEU A 23 7.49 2.41 30.90
N LEU A 24 7.48 1.33 30.12
CA LEU A 24 6.22 0.69 29.67
C LEU A 24 5.38 0.23 30.87
N GLN A 25 6.02 -0.38 31.88
CA GLN A 25 5.37 -0.80 33.11
C GLN A 25 4.75 0.38 33.86
N LEU A 26 5.50 1.48 33.99
CA LEU A 26 4.99 2.72 34.60
C LEU A 26 3.78 3.27 33.83
N CYS A 27 3.85 3.35 32.49
CA CYS A 27 2.73 3.80 31.67
C CYS A 27 1.49 2.90 31.83
N SER A 28 1.70 1.59 31.97
CA SER A 28 0.63 0.61 32.23
C SER A 28 -0.05 0.88 33.56
N GLU A 29 0.71 1.08 34.63
CA GLU A 29 0.20 1.43 35.95
C GLU A 29 -0.56 2.77 35.93
N ILE A 30 0.01 3.78 35.26
CA ILE A 30 -0.65 5.09 35.11
C ILE A 30 -1.98 4.96 34.36
N SER A 31 -2.04 4.19 33.28
CA SER A 31 -3.28 4.00 32.47
C SER A 31 -4.43 3.30 33.23
N GLN A 32 -4.09 2.60 34.31
CA GLN A 32 -5.09 2.00 35.21
C GLN A 32 -5.66 3.04 36.20
N ILE A 33 -4.83 4.00 36.62
CA ILE A 33 -5.18 5.04 37.59
C ILE A 33 -5.87 6.24 36.91
N LEU A 34 -5.34 6.66 35.76
CA LEU A 34 -5.84 7.79 34.99
C LEU A 34 -6.62 7.27 33.78
N GLU A 35 -7.87 7.72 33.66
CA GLU A 35 -8.67 7.41 32.48
C GLU A 35 -8.30 8.36 31.34
N VAL A 36 -7.43 7.87 30.45
CA VAL A 36 -7.04 8.59 29.24
C VAL A 36 -7.79 8.00 28.05
N TYR A 37 -8.34 8.87 27.21
CA TYR A 37 -9.12 8.50 26.04
C TYR A 37 -8.49 9.05 24.77
N ASP A 38 -8.55 8.27 23.70
CA ASP A 38 -8.30 8.67 22.32
C ASP A 38 -9.63 8.60 21.56
N ALA A 39 -10.14 9.76 21.15
CA ALA A 39 -11.57 9.93 20.84
C ALA A 39 -12.45 9.40 21.99
N GLU A 40 -13.31 8.42 21.74
CA GLU A 40 -14.17 7.79 22.75
C GLU A 40 -13.55 6.50 23.32
N ARG A 41 -12.28 6.21 22.99
CA ARG A 41 -11.60 4.95 23.29
C ARG A 41 -10.63 5.09 24.44
N ARG A 42 -10.88 4.36 25.54
CA ARG A 42 -9.91 4.30 26.65
C ARG A 42 -8.59 3.68 26.18
N ILE A 43 -7.48 4.35 26.46
CA ILE A 43 -6.13 3.85 26.25
C ILE A 43 -5.81 2.85 27.36
N THR A 44 -5.57 1.60 27.00
CA THR A 44 -5.28 0.52 27.96
C THR A 44 -4.29 -0.50 27.37
N PRO A 45 -3.54 -1.25 28.19
CA PRO A 45 -2.61 -2.28 27.72
C PRO A 45 -3.33 -3.59 27.35
N VAL A 46 -4.62 -3.53 27.04
CA VAL A 46 -5.49 -4.71 26.84
C VAL A 46 -5.96 -4.76 25.40
N VAL A 47 -5.89 -5.95 24.81
CA VAL A 47 -6.43 -6.21 23.47
C VAL A 47 -7.95 -6.13 23.49
N ARG A 48 -8.53 -5.32 22.60
CA ARG A 48 -9.98 -5.27 22.40
C ARG A 48 -10.45 -6.52 21.65
N ILE A 49 -11.36 -7.28 22.25
CA ILE A 49 -11.98 -8.44 21.60
C ILE A 49 -13.26 -7.99 20.88
N ILE A 50 -13.37 -8.36 19.61
CA ILE A 50 -14.49 -8.04 18.71
C ILE A 50 -15.13 -9.36 18.28
N ALA A 51 -16.25 -9.69 18.89
CA ALA A 51 -16.88 -11.00 18.74
C ALA A 51 -18.28 -10.95 18.11
N THR A 52 -18.95 -9.79 18.12
CA THR A 52 -20.32 -9.64 17.58
C THR A 52 -20.35 -8.78 16.31
N SER A 53 -21.44 -8.85 15.56
CA SER A 53 -21.67 -7.98 14.40
C SER A 53 -21.66 -6.50 14.81
N ASP A 54 -22.29 -6.16 15.93
CA ASP A 54 -22.36 -4.78 16.43
C ASP A 54 -20.97 -4.27 16.83
N ASP A 55 -20.15 -5.10 17.49
CA ASP A 55 -18.75 -4.76 17.79
C ASP A 55 -17.93 -4.56 16.51
N GLY A 56 -18.20 -5.36 15.46
CA GLY A 56 -17.56 -5.25 14.16
C GLY A 56 -17.90 -3.93 13.46
N GLN A 57 -19.16 -3.49 13.51
CA GLN A 57 -19.58 -2.18 13.01
C GLN A 57 -18.96 -1.05 13.84
N ALA A 58 -18.97 -1.16 15.17
CA ALA A 58 -18.36 -0.17 16.06
C ALA A 58 -16.84 -0.03 15.80
N LEU A 59 -16.12 -1.14 15.56
CA LEU A 59 -14.72 -1.08 15.16
C LEU A 59 -14.55 -0.36 13.81
N GLY A 60 -15.45 -0.59 12.85
CA GLY A 60 -15.47 0.12 11.57
C GLY A 60 -15.63 1.63 11.74
N ALA A 61 -16.59 2.04 12.58
CA ALA A 61 -16.84 3.43 12.93
C ALA A 61 -15.62 4.08 13.61
N ASP A 62 -15.04 3.41 14.60
CA ASP A 62 -13.82 3.87 15.28
C ASP A 62 -12.64 4.03 14.30
N SER A 63 -12.61 3.21 13.25
CA SER A 63 -11.53 3.23 12.26
C SER A 63 -11.68 4.34 11.23
N LEU A 64 -12.91 4.64 10.78
CA LEU A 64 -13.17 5.55 9.66
C LEU A 64 -13.78 6.90 10.06
N ASP A 65 -14.68 6.90 11.04
CA ASP A 65 -15.57 8.03 11.35
C ASP A 65 -15.14 8.80 12.61
N ALA A 66 -14.28 8.21 13.46
CA ALA A 66 -13.72 8.88 14.63
C ALA A 66 -12.66 9.93 14.25
N LEU A 67 -13.10 11.11 13.78
CA LEU A 67 -12.22 12.20 13.30
C LEU A 67 -11.27 12.77 14.37
N SER A 68 -11.63 12.65 15.64
CA SER A 68 -10.79 13.06 16.78
C SER A 68 -9.74 12.02 17.17
N ARG A 69 -9.76 10.82 16.57
CA ARG A 69 -8.78 9.76 16.82
C ARG A 69 -7.38 10.22 16.39
N ARG A 70 -6.41 9.99 17.25
CA ARG A 70 -4.99 10.30 17.03
C ARG A 70 -4.13 9.05 16.95
N LEU A 71 -4.56 7.93 17.56
CA LEU A 71 -3.76 6.71 17.58
C LEU A 71 -4.20 5.73 16.48
N PRO A 72 -3.25 5.04 15.81
CA PRO A 72 -3.57 3.94 14.90
C PRO A 72 -4.24 2.76 15.63
N ILE A 73 -5.08 2.02 14.90
CA ILE A 73 -5.69 0.77 15.38
C ILE A 73 -5.08 -0.41 14.62
N ILE A 74 -4.43 -1.33 15.32
CA ILE A 74 -3.90 -2.57 14.76
C ILE A 74 -4.99 -3.63 14.89
N ILE A 75 -5.45 -4.16 13.75
CA ILE A 75 -6.56 -5.10 13.67
C ILE A 75 -6.05 -6.43 13.13
N GLU A 76 -6.25 -7.50 13.90
CA GLU A 76 -5.93 -8.88 13.51
C GLU A 76 -7.18 -9.76 13.58
N TYR A 77 -7.37 -10.62 12.58
CA TYR A 77 -8.39 -11.66 12.64
C TYR A 77 -7.82 -12.94 13.30
N THR A 78 -8.39 -13.33 14.43
CA THR A 78 -7.88 -14.39 15.32
C THR A 78 -8.90 -15.49 15.62
N ALA A 79 -9.94 -15.64 14.79
CA ALA A 79 -10.92 -16.71 14.98
C ALA A 79 -10.24 -18.10 15.10
N GLY A 80 -10.60 -18.84 16.15
CA GLY A 80 -10.01 -20.16 16.43
C GLY A 80 -8.56 -20.14 16.94
N LYS A 81 -7.95 -18.97 17.15
CA LYS A 81 -6.60 -18.82 17.73
C LYS A 81 -6.72 -18.38 19.19
N ASN A 82 -5.77 -18.81 20.03
CA ASN A 82 -5.60 -18.22 21.36
C ASN A 82 -5.01 -16.81 21.20
N ILE A 83 -5.46 -15.85 22.03
CA ILE A 83 -4.94 -14.48 22.09
C ILE A 83 -3.42 -14.50 22.31
N GLU A 84 -2.89 -15.39 23.15
CA GLU A 84 -1.44 -15.51 23.40
C GLU A 84 -0.66 -16.05 22.20
N ALA A 85 -1.34 -16.71 21.25
CA ALA A 85 -0.75 -17.20 20.00
C ALA A 85 -0.83 -16.16 18.86
N SER A 86 -1.47 -15.00 19.08
CA SER A 86 -1.54 -13.91 18.10
C SER A 86 -0.22 -13.14 18.04
N LEU A 87 0.09 -12.64 16.85
CA LEU A 87 1.28 -11.83 16.58
C LEU A 87 1.20 -10.45 17.24
N THR A 88 -0.01 -9.92 17.41
CA THR A 88 -0.24 -8.54 17.87
C THR A 88 -0.61 -8.43 19.34
N ALA A 89 -1.07 -9.50 19.99
CA ALA A 89 -1.42 -9.45 21.42
C ALA A 89 -0.28 -8.95 22.33
N PRO A 90 0.97 -9.44 22.19
CA PRO A 90 2.09 -8.95 23.00
C PRO A 90 2.41 -7.47 22.79
N LEU A 91 1.99 -6.89 21.66
CA LEU A 91 2.22 -5.47 21.36
C LEU A 91 1.30 -4.54 22.15
N ALA A 92 0.23 -5.04 22.78
CA ALA A 92 -0.71 -4.20 23.52
C ALA A 92 -0.02 -3.46 24.67
N HIS A 93 0.98 -4.11 25.27
CA HIS A 93 1.80 -3.49 26.30
C HIS A 93 2.91 -2.61 25.71
N ASP A 94 3.57 -3.07 24.64
CA ASP A 94 4.71 -2.37 24.02
C ASP A 94 4.32 -1.05 23.36
N LEU A 95 3.10 -0.98 22.83
CA LEU A 95 2.57 0.16 22.08
C LEU A 95 1.53 0.95 22.87
N LEU A 96 1.50 0.78 24.20
CA LEU A 96 0.61 1.50 25.08
C LEU A 96 0.80 3.01 24.93
N GLY A 97 -0.30 3.73 24.68
CA GLY A 97 -0.29 5.18 24.49
C GLY A 97 0.09 5.64 23.08
N ILE A 98 0.49 4.73 22.19
CA ILE A 98 0.83 5.07 20.79
C ILE A 98 0.05 4.25 19.75
N ALA A 99 -0.66 3.19 20.15
CA ALA A 99 -1.62 2.47 19.29
C ALA A 99 -2.69 1.74 20.10
N HIS A 100 -3.83 1.47 19.46
CA HIS A 100 -4.84 0.52 19.93
C HIS A 100 -4.68 -0.84 19.25
N ILE A 101 -5.06 -1.92 19.93
CA ILE A 101 -5.05 -3.27 19.35
C ILE A 101 -6.43 -3.91 19.46
N ALA A 102 -6.94 -4.41 18.34
CA ALA A 102 -8.23 -5.08 18.24
C ALA A 102 -8.10 -6.45 17.57
N HIS A 103 -8.70 -7.46 18.18
CA HIS A 103 -8.78 -8.82 17.66
C HIS A 103 -10.21 -9.14 17.27
N VAL A 104 -10.40 -9.44 15.98
CA VAL A 104 -11.67 -9.90 15.46
C VAL A 104 -11.70 -11.42 15.56
N THR A 105 -12.56 -11.95 16.42
CA THR A 105 -12.53 -13.36 16.83
C THR A 105 -13.64 -14.21 16.20
N THR A 106 -14.57 -13.60 15.47
CA THR A 106 -15.68 -14.32 14.82
C THR A 106 -15.87 -13.88 13.36
N PRO A 107 -16.37 -14.79 12.48
CA PRO A 107 -16.69 -14.45 11.09
C PRO A 107 -17.76 -13.36 10.95
N ASP A 108 -18.73 -13.33 11.86
CA ASP A 108 -19.82 -12.34 11.85
C ASP A 108 -19.30 -10.93 12.11
N ALA A 109 -18.42 -10.78 13.11
CA ALA A 109 -17.72 -9.52 13.37
C ALA A 109 -16.86 -9.07 12.17
N LEU A 110 -16.12 -10.01 11.55
CA LEU A 110 -15.30 -9.73 10.36
C LEU A 110 -16.16 -9.24 9.19
N LYS A 111 -17.28 -9.91 8.93
CA LYS A 111 -18.22 -9.53 7.87
C LYS A 111 -18.82 -8.16 8.13
N ALA A 112 -19.23 -7.89 9.36
CA ALA A 112 -19.82 -6.61 9.75
C ALA A 112 -18.82 -5.44 9.63
N PHE A 113 -17.57 -5.64 10.08
CA PHE A 113 -16.49 -4.66 9.93
C PHE A 113 -16.20 -4.33 8.46
N ASN A 114 -16.03 -5.35 7.61
CA ASN A 114 -15.75 -5.15 6.19
C ASN A 114 -16.95 -4.53 5.45
N ALA A 115 -18.17 -4.90 5.83
CA ALA A 115 -19.39 -4.30 5.28
C ALA A 115 -19.47 -2.81 5.61
N TYR A 116 -19.14 -2.43 6.86
CA TYR A 116 -19.08 -1.03 7.27
C TYR A 116 -18.00 -0.25 6.49
N CYS A 117 -16.82 -0.85 6.33
CA CYS A 117 -15.74 -0.25 5.54
C CYS A 117 -16.04 -0.12 4.04
N GLY A 118 -17.10 -0.77 3.53
CA GLY A 118 -17.42 -0.81 2.11
C GLY A 118 -16.43 -1.60 1.24
N ALA A 119 -15.46 -2.28 1.84
CA ALA A 119 -14.39 -3.02 1.16
C ALA A 119 -13.86 -4.16 2.04
N GLN A 120 -13.11 -5.09 1.44
CA GLN A 120 -12.42 -6.15 2.18
C GLN A 120 -11.14 -5.59 2.83
N THR A 121 -11.31 -4.86 3.94
CA THR A 121 -10.25 -4.15 4.67
C THR A 121 -9.49 -5.06 5.65
N LEU A 122 -10.15 -6.12 6.15
CA LEU A 122 -9.56 -7.14 7.03
C LEU A 122 -9.77 -8.55 6.46
N SER A 123 -8.79 -9.43 6.63
CA SER A 123 -8.94 -10.86 6.36
C SER A 123 -8.08 -11.72 7.29
N GLU A 124 -8.17 -13.04 7.14
CA GLU A 124 -7.35 -14.00 7.87
C GLU A 124 -5.86 -13.98 7.48
N GLN A 125 -5.55 -13.47 6.29
CA GLN A 125 -4.21 -13.52 5.67
C GLN A 125 -3.36 -12.28 5.95
N TYR A 126 -3.93 -11.25 6.57
CA TYR A 126 -3.22 -10.02 6.84
C TYR A 126 -3.69 -9.32 8.12
N ILE A 127 -2.77 -8.61 8.76
CA ILE A 127 -3.02 -7.64 9.83
C ILE A 127 -3.21 -6.28 9.16
N THR A 128 -4.22 -5.53 9.59
CA THR A 128 -4.51 -4.20 9.05
C THR A 128 -4.23 -3.15 10.11
N ILE A 129 -3.41 -2.16 9.78
CA ILE A 129 -3.15 -0.98 10.61
C ILE A 129 -3.99 0.17 10.06
N MET A 130 -5.02 0.57 10.82
CA MET A 130 -5.89 1.70 10.51
C MET A 130 -5.29 2.97 11.12
N TRP A 131 -4.56 3.73 10.32
CA TRP A 131 -4.02 5.02 10.72
C TRP A 131 -5.12 6.08 10.90
N PRO A 132 -4.91 7.12 11.72
CA PRO A 132 -5.81 8.27 11.76
C PRO A 132 -5.87 8.97 10.39
N GLN A 133 -7.05 9.52 10.03
CA GLN A 133 -7.22 10.25 8.77
C GLN A 133 -6.24 11.43 8.68
N PRO A 134 -5.70 11.77 7.50
CA PRO A 134 -6.06 11.25 6.16
C PRO A 134 -5.25 10.03 5.68
N VAL A 135 -4.51 9.37 6.58
CA VAL A 135 -3.53 8.34 6.19
C VAL A 135 -4.24 7.03 5.81
N LYS A 136 -3.86 6.45 4.66
CA LYS A 136 -4.44 5.19 4.17
C LYS A 136 -4.04 4.00 5.04
N PRO A 137 -4.92 2.98 5.19
CA PRO A 137 -4.61 1.76 5.93
C PRO A 137 -3.36 1.04 5.39
N THR A 138 -2.57 0.45 6.29
CA THR A 138 -1.43 -0.39 5.91
C THR A 138 -1.72 -1.85 6.19
N VAL A 139 -1.35 -2.73 5.25
CA VAL A 139 -1.64 -4.17 5.31
C VAL A 139 -0.33 -4.95 5.45
N VAL A 140 -0.25 -5.82 6.45
CA VAL A 140 0.92 -6.66 6.73
C VAL A 140 0.52 -8.13 6.56
N ALA A 141 1.15 -8.83 5.61
CA ALA A 141 0.85 -10.24 5.34
C ALA A 141 1.25 -11.13 6.54
N THR A 142 0.34 -11.98 7.00
CA THR A 142 0.58 -12.89 8.15
C THR A 142 1.55 -14.02 7.83
N SER A 143 1.80 -14.30 6.54
CA SER A 143 2.78 -15.28 6.07
C SER A 143 4.24 -14.87 6.31
N GLN A 144 4.50 -13.61 6.70
CA GLN A 144 5.83 -13.10 7.05
C GLN A 144 5.82 -12.45 8.46
N PRO A 145 5.75 -13.25 9.54
CA PRO A 145 5.56 -12.73 10.89
C PRO A 145 6.83 -12.09 11.42
N LYS A 146 6.88 -10.76 11.48
CA LYS A 146 7.88 -10.01 12.24
C LYS A 146 7.18 -8.97 13.10
N ARG A 147 6.90 -9.34 14.35
CA ARG A 147 6.31 -8.46 15.36
C ARG A 147 7.08 -7.14 15.45
N GLU A 148 8.40 -7.22 15.37
CA GLU A 148 9.33 -6.10 15.45
C GLU A 148 9.12 -5.11 14.30
N GLN A 149 8.72 -5.60 13.11
CA GLN A 149 8.43 -4.75 11.97
C GLN A 149 7.15 -3.94 12.19
N ILE A 150 6.10 -4.59 12.73
CA ILE A 150 4.85 -3.90 13.07
C ILE A 150 5.12 -2.84 14.14
N ALA A 151 5.84 -3.20 15.21
CA ALA A 151 6.19 -2.27 16.28
C ALA A 151 7.03 -1.08 15.77
N ALA A 152 8.07 -1.34 14.96
CA ALA A 152 8.93 -0.28 14.43
C ALA A 152 8.15 0.73 13.59
N MET A 153 7.23 0.27 12.73
CA MET A 153 6.39 1.17 11.93
C MET A 153 5.54 2.12 12.80
N ILE A 154 4.98 1.62 13.90
CA ILE A 154 4.17 2.43 14.82
C ILE A 154 5.06 3.41 15.60
N ILE A 155 6.20 2.94 16.10
CA ILE A 155 7.15 3.76 16.87
C ILE A 155 7.71 4.89 16.00
N ASP A 156 8.14 4.59 14.77
CA ASP A 156 8.63 5.58 13.82
C ASP A 156 7.55 6.65 13.54
N ALA A 157 6.31 6.23 13.29
CA ALA A 157 5.20 7.15 13.10
C ALA A 157 4.92 8.02 14.34
N ALA A 158 5.04 7.45 15.54
CA ALA A 158 4.86 8.18 16.80
C ALA A 158 5.95 9.23 17.02
N THR A 159 7.21 8.95 16.61
CA THR A 159 8.31 9.95 16.71
C THR A 159 8.16 11.14 15.77
N MET A 160 7.33 11.01 14.73
CA MET A 160 7.06 12.07 13.76
C MET A 160 5.78 12.86 14.09
N GLN A 161 5.11 12.56 15.20
CA GLN A 161 3.95 13.34 15.65
C GLN A 161 4.43 14.74 16.12
N PRO A 162 3.76 15.82 15.71
CA PRO A 162 4.08 17.16 16.22
C PRO A 162 3.89 17.22 17.73
N GLU A 163 4.65 18.07 18.41
CA GLU A 163 4.55 18.24 19.86
C GLU A 163 3.10 18.57 20.26
N LEU A 164 2.58 17.85 21.26
CA LEU A 164 1.25 18.14 21.78
C LEU A 164 1.23 19.59 22.27
N PRO A 165 0.19 20.38 21.92
CA PRO A 165 -0.01 21.68 22.54
C PRO A 165 -0.05 21.48 24.04
N ILE A 166 0.96 21.99 24.75
CA ILE A 166 1.02 21.89 26.19
C ILE A 166 -0.19 22.69 26.69
N GLN A 167 -1.18 22.00 27.24
CA GLN A 167 -2.28 22.68 27.92
C GLN A 167 -1.62 23.51 29.02
N ALA A 168 -1.78 24.84 28.94
CA ALA A 168 -1.30 25.74 29.98
C ALA A 168 -1.74 25.16 31.34
N PRO A 169 -0.84 25.09 32.34
CA PRO A 169 -1.18 24.52 33.63
C PRO A 169 -2.54 25.05 34.08
N PRO A 170 -3.45 24.21 34.62
CA PRO A 170 -4.72 24.71 35.10
C PRO A 170 -4.38 25.86 36.05
N ARG A 171 -4.78 27.08 35.67
CA ARG A 171 -4.61 28.27 36.52
C ARG A 171 -5.12 27.81 37.87
N ALA A 172 -4.22 27.74 38.85
CA ALA A 172 -4.59 27.39 40.20
C ALA A 172 -5.79 28.28 40.50
N ALA A 173 -6.97 27.67 40.62
CA ALA A 173 -8.13 28.40 41.07
C ALA A 173 -7.63 29.08 42.34
N LEU A 174 -7.69 30.41 42.36
CA LEU A 174 -7.45 31.24 43.54
C LEU A 174 -8.51 30.82 44.56
N GLY A 175 -8.30 29.64 45.13
CA GLY A 175 -9.11 28.96 46.09
C GLY A 175 -8.83 29.65 47.39
N ARG A 176 -9.52 30.77 47.58
CA ARG A 176 -9.90 31.33 48.87
C ARG A 176 -8.71 31.52 49.79
N GLN A 177 -8.21 32.76 49.86
CA GLN A 177 -7.52 33.23 51.05
C GLN A 177 -8.37 32.84 52.27
N VAL A 178 -7.95 31.79 52.96
CA VAL A 178 -8.35 31.56 54.34
C VAL A 178 -7.76 32.75 55.07
N GLN A 179 -8.60 33.74 55.33
CA GLN A 179 -8.28 34.78 56.29
C GLN A 179 -7.94 34.06 57.60
N SER A 180 -6.66 34.02 57.94
CA SER A 180 -6.25 33.72 59.31
C SER A 180 -6.99 34.70 60.22
N PRO A 181 -7.59 34.24 61.33
CA PRO A 181 -8.32 35.12 62.20
C PRO A 181 -7.36 36.18 62.73
N VAL A 182 -7.73 37.45 62.53
CA VAL A 182 -7.08 38.60 63.15
C VAL A 182 -7.12 38.36 64.65
N ALA A 183 -5.95 38.10 65.23
CA ALA A 183 -5.81 38.03 66.67
C ALA A 183 -6.15 39.40 67.25
N THR A 184 -7.09 39.40 68.18
CA THR A 184 -7.57 40.51 68.98
C THR A 184 -6.43 41.40 69.48
N GLU A 185 -6.61 42.70 69.28
CA GLU A 185 -5.82 43.78 69.88
C GLU A 185 -5.52 43.52 71.35
N THR A 186 -4.24 43.60 71.70
CA THR A 186 -3.85 43.96 73.08
C THR A 186 -2.84 45.10 72.96
N LYS A 187 -3.30 46.32 73.29
CA LYS A 187 -2.41 47.48 73.47
C LYS A 187 -1.50 47.22 74.65
N ILE A 188 -0.18 47.31 74.48
CA ILE A 188 0.79 47.94 75.40
C ILE A 188 1.97 48.41 74.54
N GLY A 189 2.50 49.61 74.82
CA GLY A 189 3.42 50.38 73.95
C GLY A 189 4.53 49.57 73.28
N ALA A 190 4.62 49.69 71.95
CA ALA A 190 5.72 49.13 71.18
C ALA A 190 7.01 49.88 71.54
N ASP A 191 7.95 49.17 72.14
CA ASP A 191 9.32 49.62 72.29
C ASP A 191 9.89 49.99 70.90
N ILE A 192 10.67 51.08 70.83
CA ILE A 192 11.29 51.60 69.61
C ILE A 192 12.10 50.49 68.90
N GLU A 193 12.68 49.57 69.68
CA GLU A 193 13.43 48.44 69.16
C GLU A 193 12.54 47.40 68.44
N SER A 194 11.30 47.20 68.90
CA SER A 194 10.34 46.30 68.25
C SER A 194 9.84 46.86 66.92
N LEU A 195 9.56 48.16 66.87
CA LEU A 195 9.16 48.85 65.64
C LEU A 195 10.28 48.81 64.58
N LYS A 196 11.53 49.00 64.99
CA LYS A 196 12.69 48.86 64.09
C LYS A 196 12.80 47.46 63.50
N LYS A 197 12.66 46.40 64.32
CA LYS A 197 12.66 45.01 63.83
C LYS A 197 11.54 44.74 62.83
N THR A 198 10.35 45.31 63.03
CA THR A 198 9.24 45.19 62.07
C THR A 198 9.53 45.93 60.76
N ILE A 199 10.10 47.13 60.83
CA ILE A 199 10.48 47.91 59.63
C ILE A 199 11.56 47.18 58.83
N ASP A 200 12.58 46.63 59.49
CA ASP A 200 13.66 45.88 58.82
C ASP A 200 13.10 44.63 58.12
N LEU A 201 12.17 43.92 58.77
CA LEU A 201 11.50 42.75 58.18
C LEU A 201 10.65 43.12 56.96
N LEU A 202 9.87 44.21 57.05
CA LEU A 202 9.06 44.68 55.94
C LEU A 202 9.92 45.17 54.76
N THR A 203 11.04 45.84 55.05
CA THR A 203 11.99 46.29 54.02
C THR A 203 12.57 45.08 53.28
N LYS A 204 12.99 44.05 54.01
CA LYS A 204 13.47 42.81 53.41
C LYS A 204 12.40 42.11 52.56
N GLN A 205 11.15 42.09 53.01
CA GLN A 205 10.04 41.53 52.22
C GLN A 205 9.76 42.35 50.97
N ILE A 206 9.88 43.68 51.02
CA ILE A 206 9.73 44.55 49.85
C ILE A 206 10.83 44.26 48.83
N ASP A 207 12.09 44.14 49.28
CA ASP A 207 13.22 43.81 48.41
C ASP A 207 13.06 42.44 47.74
N GLU A 208 12.61 41.42 48.49
CA GLU A 208 12.30 40.10 47.94
C GLU A 208 11.15 40.15 46.91
N LYS A 209 10.11 40.95 47.16
CA LYS A 209 9.00 41.11 46.21
C LYS A 209 9.41 41.87 44.96
N GLN A 210 10.27 42.89 45.09
CA GLN A 210 10.79 43.62 43.93
C GLN A 210 11.63 42.69 43.05
N PHE A 211 12.50 41.88 43.64
CA PHE A 211 13.28 40.89 42.91
C PHE A 211 12.39 39.89 42.15
N HIS A 212 11.29 39.44 42.74
CA HIS A 212 10.33 38.57 42.05
C HIS A 212 9.56 39.27 40.93
N ILE A 213 9.26 40.56 41.07
CA ILE A 213 8.63 41.35 40.00
C ILE A 213 9.58 41.44 38.81
N ASP A 214 10.85 41.77 39.05
CA ASP A 214 11.86 41.89 37.99
C ASP A 214 12.05 40.55 37.23
N GLN A 215 12.01 39.41 37.94
CA GLN A 215 12.04 38.08 37.32
C GLN A 215 10.79 37.78 36.48
N LEU A 216 9.61 38.21 36.94
CA LEU A 216 8.38 38.00 36.20
C LEU A 216 8.35 38.85 34.93
N ASP A 217 8.87 40.07 34.97
CA ASP A 217 8.96 40.94 33.79
C ASP A 217 9.92 40.36 32.74
N GLU A 218 11.07 39.80 33.15
CA GLU A 218 12.00 39.12 32.24
C GLU A 218 11.37 37.88 31.58
N ILE A 219 10.64 37.06 32.36
CA ILE A 219 9.92 35.90 31.82
C ILE A 219 8.81 36.35 30.85
N LEU A 220 8.13 37.46 31.16
CA LEU A 220 7.04 37.98 30.33
C LEU A 220 7.57 38.48 28.98
N GLU A 221 8.67 39.23 28.98
CA GLU A 221 9.36 39.68 27.77
C GLU A 221 9.82 38.50 26.91
N GLN A 222 10.41 37.47 27.53
CA GLN A 222 10.80 36.26 26.83
C GLN A 222 9.59 35.54 26.20
N THR A 223 8.49 35.42 26.95
CA THR A 223 7.28 34.74 26.47
C THR A 223 6.61 35.51 25.32
N GLU A 224 6.66 36.85 25.36
CA GLU A 224 6.12 37.69 24.29
C GLU A 224 6.95 37.56 23.01
N ASN A 225 8.28 37.54 23.12
CA ASN A 225 9.17 37.31 21.98
C ASN A 225 8.96 35.91 21.37
N GLU A 226 8.89 34.87 22.19
CA GLU A 226 8.63 33.50 21.73
C GLU A 226 7.26 33.38 21.04
N ARG A 227 6.24 34.07 21.55
CA ARG A 227 4.90 34.12 20.93
C ARG A 227 4.94 34.78 19.55
N ASP A 228 5.66 35.89 19.43
CA ASP A 228 5.73 36.64 18.17
C ASP A 228 6.50 35.82 17.10
N GLU A 229 7.59 35.16 17.48
CA GLU A 229 8.29 34.21 16.60
C GLU A 229 7.40 33.05 16.16
N GLN A 230 6.61 32.47 17.07
CA GLN A 230 5.66 31.41 16.72
C GLN A 230 4.55 31.90 15.78
N PHE A 231 4.10 33.15 15.94
CA PHE A 231 3.09 33.74 15.08
C PHE A 231 3.59 33.89 13.64
N ASP A 232 4.83 34.38 13.47
CA ASP A 232 5.46 34.50 12.16
C ASP A 232 5.60 33.13 11.47
N VAL A 233 6.05 32.11 12.21
CA VAL A 233 6.17 30.73 11.68
C VAL A 233 4.82 30.15 11.27
N LEU A 234 3.76 30.40 12.05
CA LEU A 234 2.41 29.96 11.72
C LEU A 234 1.88 30.63 10.46
N GLN A 235 2.15 31.93 10.29
CA GLN A 235 1.75 32.66 9.10
C GLN A 235 2.45 32.11 7.85
N ASP A 236 3.78 31.93 7.90
CA ASP A 236 4.55 31.34 6.79
C ASP A 236 4.05 29.93 6.44
N SER A 237 3.74 29.11 7.46
CA SER A 237 3.18 27.78 7.26
C SER A 237 1.80 27.81 6.61
N GLN A 238 0.97 28.79 6.94
CA GLN A 238 -0.34 28.95 6.34
C GLN A 238 -0.23 29.32 4.86
N GLU A 239 0.63 30.28 4.52
CA GLU A 239 0.88 30.70 3.13
C GLU A 239 1.39 29.53 2.27
N LEU A 240 2.30 28.71 2.81
CA LEU A 240 2.77 27.50 2.15
C LEU A 240 1.67 26.45 1.95
N SER A 241 0.79 26.29 2.93
CA SER A 241 -0.34 25.36 2.84
C SER A 241 -1.34 25.79 1.75
N GLU A 242 -1.69 27.07 1.70
CA GLU A 242 -2.59 27.64 0.69
C GLU A 242 -1.99 27.50 -0.73
N ALA A 243 -0.69 27.72 -0.88
CA ALA A 243 0.00 27.51 -2.16
C ALA A 243 -0.01 26.03 -2.59
N ALA A 244 0.19 25.10 -1.65
CA ALA A 244 0.14 23.66 -1.93
C ALA A 244 -1.26 23.19 -2.31
N GLU A 245 -2.30 23.70 -1.64
CA GLU A 245 -3.70 23.42 -1.98
C GLU A 245 -4.06 23.90 -3.39
N ALA A 246 -3.63 25.11 -3.76
CA ALA A 246 -3.85 25.65 -5.11
C ALA A 246 -3.19 24.79 -6.19
N GLU A 247 -1.97 24.31 -5.97
CA GLU A 247 -1.29 23.41 -6.93
C GLU A 247 -1.96 22.04 -6.99
N ASN A 248 -2.42 21.49 -5.86
CA ASN A 248 -3.17 20.22 -5.86
C ASN A 248 -4.44 20.31 -6.71
N VAL A 249 -5.24 21.37 -6.56
CA VAL A 249 -6.44 21.59 -7.39
C VAL A 249 -6.09 21.66 -8.88
N ARG A 250 -4.98 22.34 -9.22
CA ARG A 250 -4.50 22.43 -10.60
C ARG A 250 -4.06 21.07 -11.15
N LEU A 251 -3.32 20.29 -10.36
CA LEU A 251 -2.85 18.96 -10.75
C LEU A 251 -4.03 17.98 -10.92
N GLU A 252 -5.03 18.03 -10.05
CA GLU A 252 -6.25 17.24 -10.17
C GLU A 252 -6.98 17.54 -11.48
N ALA A 253 -7.11 18.81 -11.86
CA ALA A 253 -7.72 19.18 -13.14
C ALA A 253 -6.93 18.64 -14.35
N ILE A 254 -5.59 18.65 -14.29
CA ILE A 254 -4.74 18.06 -15.33
C ILE A 254 -4.94 16.55 -15.41
N ILE A 255 -4.98 15.86 -14.27
CA ILE A 255 -5.20 14.40 -14.21
C ILE A 255 -6.56 14.04 -14.82
N GLN A 256 -7.63 14.75 -14.44
CA GLN A 256 -8.96 14.51 -14.99
C GLN A 256 -8.97 14.63 -16.53
N LYS A 257 -8.31 15.66 -17.07
CA LYS A 257 -8.18 15.82 -18.52
C LYS A 257 -7.42 14.66 -19.16
N LEU A 258 -6.29 14.25 -18.59
CA LEU A 258 -5.49 13.13 -19.10
C LEU A 258 -6.26 11.80 -19.08
N VAL A 259 -7.10 11.58 -18.07
CA VAL A 259 -7.96 10.38 -17.98
C VAL A 259 -8.96 10.37 -19.12
N VAL A 260 -9.62 11.50 -19.41
CA VAL A 260 -10.56 11.61 -20.54
C VAL A 260 -9.84 11.36 -21.87
N ASP A 261 -8.71 12.03 -22.09
CA ASP A 261 -7.92 11.88 -23.33
C ASP A 261 -7.46 10.42 -23.52
N LYS A 262 -7.07 9.73 -22.43
CA LYS A 262 -6.68 8.32 -22.46
C LYS A 262 -7.84 7.42 -22.88
N ILE A 263 -9.03 7.62 -22.31
CA ILE A 263 -10.22 6.81 -22.65
C ILE A 263 -10.58 6.99 -24.13
N GLU A 264 -10.55 8.22 -24.64
CA GLU A 264 -10.83 8.48 -26.05
C GLU A 264 -9.77 7.88 -26.97
N PHE A 265 -8.49 7.94 -26.58
CA PHE A 265 -7.42 7.27 -27.31
C PHE A 265 -7.61 5.74 -27.32
N GLU A 266 -7.95 5.12 -26.19
CA GLU A 266 -8.20 3.67 -26.10
C GLU A 266 -9.35 3.23 -27.00
N LYS A 267 -10.46 3.99 -27.05
CA LYS A 267 -11.58 3.74 -27.96
C LYS A 267 -11.18 3.88 -29.43
N LEU A 268 -10.35 4.88 -29.76
CA LEU A 268 -9.86 5.08 -31.12
C LEU A 268 -8.98 3.90 -31.55
N VAL A 269 -8.08 3.45 -30.68
CA VAL A 269 -7.22 2.30 -30.93
C VAL A 269 -8.05 1.03 -31.13
N GLU A 270 -9.07 0.79 -30.30
CA GLU A 270 -9.98 -0.35 -30.48
C GLU A 270 -10.63 -0.37 -31.87
N ARG A 271 -11.02 0.80 -32.38
CA ARG A 271 -11.67 0.94 -33.68
C ARG A 271 -10.71 0.78 -34.85
N VAL A 272 -9.54 1.42 -34.77
CA VAL A 272 -8.64 1.60 -35.94
C VAL A 272 -7.53 0.57 -35.98
N ALA A 273 -7.05 0.11 -34.82
CA ALA A 273 -5.92 -0.78 -34.71
C ALA A 273 -6.03 -1.66 -33.45
N PRO A 274 -7.06 -2.54 -33.37
CA PRO A 274 -7.30 -3.39 -32.20
C PRO A 274 -6.11 -4.29 -31.85
N GLU A 275 -5.24 -4.57 -32.82
CA GLU A 275 -3.98 -5.28 -32.59
C GLU A 275 -3.04 -4.56 -31.62
N LEU A 276 -3.11 -3.24 -31.49
CA LEU A 276 -2.25 -2.47 -30.57
C LEU A 276 -2.69 -2.60 -29.10
N GLN A 277 -3.88 -3.13 -28.81
CA GLN A 277 -4.35 -3.36 -27.44
C GLN A 277 -3.85 -4.68 -26.84
N MET A 278 -3.35 -5.61 -27.66
CA MET A 278 -3.02 -6.96 -27.20
C MET A 278 -1.80 -6.96 -26.29
N ARG A 279 -2.00 -7.37 -25.04
CA ARG A 279 -0.99 -7.29 -23.97
C ARG A 279 -0.02 -8.46 -24.03
N ASN A 280 -0.48 -9.63 -24.49
CA ASN A 280 0.34 -10.83 -24.57
C ASN A 280 -0.09 -11.77 -25.71
N VAL A 281 0.76 -12.73 -26.05
CA VAL A 281 0.57 -13.70 -27.14
C VAL A 281 -0.68 -14.58 -26.90
N LEU A 282 -1.00 -14.89 -25.66
CA LEU A 282 -2.16 -15.70 -25.32
C LEU A 282 -3.48 -14.98 -25.66
N GLU A 283 -3.57 -13.69 -25.35
CA GLU A 283 -4.71 -12.84 -25.71
C GLU A 283 -4.88 -12.75 -27.24
N ALA A 284 -3.78 -12.60 -27.96
CA ALA A 284 -3.78 -12.61 -29.43
C ALA A 284 -4.30 -13.94 -30.02
N LEU A 285 -3.93 -15.08 -29.41
CA LEU A 285 -4.41 -16.39 -29.83
C LEU A 285 -5.89 -16.60 -29.56
N TYR A 286 -6.40 -16.18 -28.39
CA TYR A 286 -7.84 -16.26 -28.11
C TYR A 286 -8.65 -15.38 -29.05
N LYS A 287 -8.21 -14.13 -29.27
CA LYS A 287 -8.87 -13.25 -30.24
C LYS A 287 -8.85 -13.84 -31.65
N ALA A 288 -7.72 -14.40 -32.08
CA ALA A 288 -7.61 -15.07 -33.39
C ALA A 288 -8.54 -16.28 -33.48
N LYS A 289 -8.64 -17.10 -32.43
CA LYS A 289 -9.57 -18.24 -32.38
C LYS A 289 -11.02 -17.81 -32.58
N ASP A 290 -11.41 -16.66 -32.01
CA ASP A 290 -12.78 -16.15 -32.09
C ASP A 290 -13.07 -15.49 -33.45
N THR A 291 -12.09 -14.81 -34.07
CA THR A 291 -12.32 -14.05 -35.31
C THR A 291 -11.87 -14.75 -36.59
N CYS A 292 -10.98 -15.74 -36.53
CA CYS A 292 -10.42 -16.41 -37.70
C CYS A 292 -11.14 -17.74 -37.98
N SER A 293 -12.31 -17.67 -38.62
CA SER A 293 -13.20 -18.81 -38.87
C SER A 293 -12.63 -19.91 -39.80
N HIS A 294 -11.60 -19.61 -40.59
CA HIS A 294 -10.97 -20.54 -41.54
C HIS A 294 -9.69 -21.18 -40.97
N LEU A 295 -9.31 -20.81 -39.75
CA LEU A 295 -8.22 -21.45 -39.01
C LEU A 295 -8.78 -22.31 -37.88
N ARG A 296 -8.06 -23.38 -37.55
CA ARG A 296 -8.32 -24.19 -36.36
C ARG A 296 -7.16 -24.04 -35.39
N PHE A 297 -7.44 -24.15 -34.10
CA PHE A 297 -6.43 -23.96 -33.06
C PHE A 297 -6.39 -25.18 -32.15
N ALA A 298 -5.24 -25.83 -32.07
CA ALA A 298 -5.02 -26.92 -31.14
C ALA A 298 -4.77 -26.38 -29.72
N PRO A 299 -5.14 -27.13 -28.65
CA PRO A 299 -4.85 -26.74 -27.27
C PRO A 299 -3.37 -26.40 -27.02
N SER A 300 -2.46 -27.14 -27.65
CA SER A 300 -1.01 -26.93 -27.57
C SER A 300 -0.55 -25.55 -28.07
N ALA A 301 -1.33 -24.89 -28.94
CA ALA A 301 -0.99 -23.54 -29.42
C ALA A 301 -1.12 -22.52 -28.29
N PHE A 302 -2.17 -22.63 -27.46
CA PHE A 302 -2.37 -21.77 -26.29
C PHE A 302 -1.36 -22.07 -25.19
N GLU A 303 -1.03 -23.35 -24.99
CA GLU A 303 -0.04 -23.77 -23.99
C GLU A 303 1.37 -23.26 -24.32
N THR A 304 1.78 -23.33 -25.59
CA THR A 304 3.08 -22.82 -26.02
C THR A 304 3.09 -21.29 -26.10
N GLY A 305 2.00 -20.68 -26.56
CA GLY A 305 1.84 -19.24 -26.63
C GLY A 305 1.83 -18.54 -25.26
N SER A 306 1.29 -19.17 -24.20
CA SER A 306 1.29 -18.59 -22.84
C SER A 306 2.69 -18.49 -22.24
N LYS A 307 3.61 -19.37 -22.65
CA LYS A 307 5.01 -19.41 -22.20
C LYS A 307 5.91 -18.46 -22.99
N LEU A 308 5.39 -17.82 -24.05
CA LEU A 308 6.18 -17.02 -24.96
C LEU A 308 6.27 -15.56 -24.50
N HIS A 309 7.43 -15.20 -23.92
CA HIS A 309 7.78 -13.82 -23.62
C HIS A 309 8.45 -13.15 -24.85
N GLY A 310 7.64 -12.39 -25.61
CA GLY A 310 7.96 -11.69 -26.88
C GLY A 310 7.71 -12.56 -28.13
N PRO A 311 7.34 -12.03 -29.33
CA PRO A 311 7.29 -10.62 -29.81
C PRO A 311 5.86 -10.04 -29.90
N HIS A 312 5.72 -8.81 -30.42
CA HIS A 312 4.50 -7.98 -30.48
C HIS A 312 3.20 -8.78 -30.70
N PRO A 313 2.36 -8.95 -29.66
CA PRO A 313 1.10 -9.71 -29.73
C PRO A 313 0.16 -9.25 -30.86
N GLY A 314 0.08 -7.94 -31.09
CA GLY A 314 -0.68 -7.39 -32.20
C GLY A 314 -0.22 -7.87 -33.57
N ARG A 315 1.08 -8.02 -33.76
CA ARG A 315 1.64 -8.52 -35.03
C ARG A 315 1.32 -9.99 -35.24
N LEU A 316 1.37 -10.80 -34.17
CA LEU A 316 0.95 -12.21 -34.23
C LEU A 316 -0.51 -12.32 -34.67
N TYR A 317 -1.40 -11.52 -34.06
CA TYR A 317 -2.81 -11.51 -34.44
C TYR A 317 -3.01 -11.08 -35.89
N ARG A 318 -2.30 -10.04 -36.34
CA ARG A 318 -2.33 -9.59 -37.75
C ARG A 318 -1.93 -10.72 -38.70
N ASP A 319 -0.83 -11.42 -38.41
CA ASP A 319 -0.36 -12.55 -39.22
C ASP A 319 -1.39 -13.68 -39.30
N LEU A 320 -2.05 -14.00 -38.18
CA LEU A 320 -3.11 -15.02 -38.14
C LEU A 320 -4.35 -14.57 -38.92
N ARG A 321 -4.74 -13.29 -38.83
CA ARG A 321 -5.86 -12.73 -39.59
C ARG A 321 -5.58 -12.75 -41.09
N ASP A 322 -4.38 -12.35 -41.51
CA ASP A 322 -4.01 -12.32 -42.92
C ASP A 322 -3.88 -13.76 -43.47
N LEU A 323 -3.36 -14.70 -42.67
CA LEU A 323 -3.38 -16.13 -43.02
C LEU A 323 -4.81 -16.67 -43.15
N ASN A 324 -5.72 -16.28 -42.26
CA ASN A 324 -7.12 -16.67 -42.33
C ASN A 324 -7.79 -16.23 -43.64
N ILE A 325 -7.47 -15.04 -44.15
CA ILE A 325 -7.95 -14.57 -45.46
C ILE A 325 -7.41 -15.46 -46.59
N VAL A 326 -6.10 -15.74 -46.59
CA VAL A 326 -5.48 -16.61 -47.59
C VAL A 326 -6.09 -18.02 -47.57
N VAL A 327 -6.33 -18.59 -46.38
CA VAL A 327 -6.96 -19.91 -46.24
C VAL A 327 -8.42 -19.88 -46.69
N ALA A 328 -9.15 -18.78 -46.46
CA ALA A 328 -10.52 -18.62 -46.94
C ALA A 328 -10.59 -18.67 -48.48
N GLU A 329 -9.67 -17.99 -49.16
CA GLU A 329 -9.55 -18.02 -50.63
C GLU A 329 -9.19 -19.42 -51.15
N TRP A 330 -8.23 -20.09 -50.50
CA TRP A 330 -7.87 -21.47 -50.86
C TRP A 330 -9.04 -22.45 -50.68
N ASN A 331 -9.76 -22.31 -49.57
CA ASN A 331 -10.93 -23.12 -49.25
C ASN A 331 -12.02 -22.97 -50.32
N LYS A 332 -12.25 -21.74 -50.79
CA LYS A 332 -13.15 -21.41 -51.92
C LYS A 332 -12.67 -21.91 -53.28
N GLY A 333 -11.38 -22.26 -53.42
CA GLY A 333 -10.79 -22.74 -54.67
C GLY A 333 -10.33 -21.62 -55.61
N GLU A 334 -10.13 -20.40 -55.10
CA GLU A 334 -9.61 -19.27 -55.88
C GLU A 334 -8.19 -19.53 -56.42
N PHE A 335 -7.45 -20.45 -55.79
CA PHE A 335 -6.14 -20.92 -56.25
C PHE A 335 -5.86 -22.35 -55.76
N PRO A 336 -5.00 -23.12 -56.45
CA PRO A 336 -4.62 -24.48 -56.05
C PRO A 336 -3.60 -24.49 -54.90
N PHE A 337 -3.42 -25.62 -54.21
CA PHE A 337 -2.55 -25.70 -53.02
C PHE A 337 -1.10 -25.25 -53.30
N GLU A 338 -0.58 -25.54 -54.49
CA GLU A 338 0.75 -25.13 -54.97
C GLU A 338 0.94 -23.61 -54.95
N GLY A 339 -0.16 -22.84 -55.07
CA GLY A 339 -0.18 -21.40 -54.98
C GLY A 339 -0.11 -20.83 -53.56
N LEU A 340 -0.32 -21.65 -52.52
CA LEU A 340 -0.45 -21.20 -51.12
C LEU A 340 0.75 -20.37 -50.65
N ARG A 341 1.97 -20.80 -50.98
CA ARG A 341 3.18 -20.06 -50.61
C ARG A 341 3.23 -18.68 -51.26
N SER A 342 2.86 -18.59 -52.53
CA SER A 342 2.84 -17.31 -53.28
C SER A 342 1.78 -16.37 -52.71
N ARG A 343 0.60 -16.88 -52.37
CA ARG A 343 -0.50 -16.08 -51.78
C ARG A 343 -0.18 -15.59 -50.37
N CYS A 344 0.43 -16.44 -49.53
CA CYS A 344 0.97 -16.02 -48.24
C CYS A 344 2.01 -14.91 -48.40
N LEU A 345 2.94 -15.02 -49.36
CA LEU A 345 3.93 -13.99 -49.62
C LEU A 345 3.28 -12.66 -50.06
N ALA A 346 2.27 -12.71 -50.94
CA ALA A 346 1.51 -11.53 -51.36
C ALA A 346 0.77 -10.84 -50.19
N ALA A 347 0.33 -11.62 -49.19
CA ALA A 347 -0.21 -11.10 -47.94
C ALA A 347 0.87 -10.65 -46.93
N GLY A 348 2.15 -10.61 -47.32
CA GLY A 348 3.26 -10.20 -46.47
C GLY A 348 3.67 -11.23 -45.42
N LEU A 349 3.25 -12.49 -45.57
CA LEU A 349 3.56 -13.59 -44.66
C LEU A 349 4.78 -14.38 -45.15
N THR A 350 5.72 -14.65 -44.24
CA THR A 350 6.89 -15.50 -44.53
C THR A 350 6.53 -16.96 -44.27
N PHE A 351 5.85 -17.59 -45.22
CA PHE A 351 5.40 -18.96 -45.12
C PHE A 351 6.46 -19.97 -45.55
N VAL A 352 6.73 -20.95 -44.68
CA VAL A 352 7.62 -22.08 -44.92
C VAL A 352 6.78 -23.36 -44.97
N PRO A 353 6.74 -24.08 -46.11
CA PRO A 353 5.81 -25.19 -46.30
C PRO A 353 6.18 -26.45 -45.50
N ASN A 354 7.47 -26.67 -45.24
CA ASN A 354 7.97 -27.85 -44.54
C ASN A 354 9.18 -27.50 -43.67
N ILE A 355 9.31 -28.17 -42.53
CA ILE A 355 10.55 -28.30 -41.76
C ILE A 355 11.49 -29.29 -42.46
N GLY A 356 12.80 -29.20 -42.18
CA GLY A 356 13.78 -30.12 -42.76
C GLY A 356 13.56 -31.57 -42.31
N GLU A 357 13.76 -32.52 -43.22
CA GLU A 357 13.51 -33.94 -42.97
C GLU A 357 14.27 -34.49 -41.76
N GLY A 358 15.58 -34.21 -41.67
CA GLY A 358 16.39 -34.59 -40.50
C GLY A 358 15.96 -33.93 -39.19
N THR A 359 15.36 -32.73 -39.23
CA THR A 359 14.80 -32.05 -38.06
C THR A 359 13.49 -32.70 -37.62
N SER A 360 12.64 -33.09 -38.58
CA SER A 360 11.37 -33.78 -38.29
C SER A 360 11.58 -35.16 -37.66
N GLN A 361 12.66 -35.86 -38.03
CA GLN A 361 13.02 -37.15 -37.45
C GLN A 361 13.67 -37.01 -36.07
N LYS A 362 14.66 -36.11 -35.92
CA LYS A 362 15.38 -35.92 -34.65
C LYS A 362 14.48 -35.36 -33.54
N HIS A 363 13.58 -34.44 -33.87
CA HIS A 363 12.71 -33.75 -32.91
C HIS A 363 11.23 -34.00 -33.17
N ALA A 364 10.87 -35.25 -33.52
CA ALA A 364 9.51 -35.64 -33.87
C ALA A 364 8.47 -35.25 -32.81
N ASP A 365 8.80 -35.40 -31.52
CA ASP A 365 7.93 -35.05 -30.39
C ASP A 365 7.62 -33.54 -30.34
N PHE A 366 8.59 -32.70 -30.72
CA PHE A 366 8.37 -31.26 -30.76
C PHE A 366 7.44 -30.87 -31.92
N TYR A 367 7.57 -31.54 -33.07
CA TYR A 367 6.79 -31.21 -34.27
C TYR A 367 5.47 -31.96 -34.38
N SER A 368 5.14 -32.83 -33.43
CA SER A 368 3.90 -33.59 -33.42
C SER A 368 2.91 -33.05 -32.37
N ILE A 369 1.62 -33.12 -32.70
CA ILE A 369 0.52 -32.88 -31.77
C ILE A 369 -0.58 -33.91 -31.98
N ILE A 370 -1.45 -34.09 -31.00
CA ILE A 370 -2.70 -34.84 -31.18
C ILE A 370 -3.79 -33.87 -31.65
N TRP A 371 -4.36 -34.13 -32.82
CA TRP A 371 -5.50 -33.40 -33.37
C TRP A 371 -6.59 -34.38 -33.80
N ASN A 372 -7.83 -34.18 -33.32
CA ASN A 372 -8.95 -35.09 -33.55
C ASN A 372 -8.62 -36.57 -33.25
N GLY A 373 -7.88 -36.81 -32.16
CA GLY A 373 -7.48 -38.16 -31.72
C GLY A 373 -6.37 -38.82 -32.56
N LYS A 374 -5.78 -38.11 -33.54
CA LYS A 374 -4.70 -38.62 -34.38
C LYS A 374 -3.43 -37.78 -34.21
N PRO A 375 -2.24 -38.40 -34.23
CA PRO A 375 -0.99 -37.66 -34.31
C PRO A 375 -0.89 -36.97 -35.68
N VAL A 376 -0.63 -35.67 -35.67
CA VAL A 376 -0.39 -34.87 -36.88
C VAL A 376 0.94 -34.13 -36.76
N LEU A 377 1.64 -34.02 -37.89
CA LEU A 377 2.90 -33.30 -37.99
C LEU A 377 2.65 -31.81 -38.31
N LEU A 378 3.28 -30.94 -37.54
CA LEU A 378 3.35 -29.49 -37.75
C LEU A 378 4.51 -29.14 -38.68
N SER A 379 4.40 -29.54 -39.95
CA SER A 379 5.48 -29.34 -40.92
C SER A 379 5.59 -27.90 -41.41
N ALA A 380 4.48 -27.17 -41.52
CA ALA A 380 4.48 -25.82 -42.03
C ALA A 380 4.62 -24.79 -40.90
N HIS A 381 5.16 -23.62 -41.21
CA HIS A 381 5.21 -22.52 -40.25
C HIS A 381 5.30 -21.13 -40.89
N LEU A 382 4.85 -20.13 -40.13
CA LEU A 382 5.20 -18.73 -40.39
C LEU A 382 6.48 -18.37 -39.65
N ALA A 383 7.43 -17.77 -40.37
CA ALA A 383 8.71 -17.34 -39.83
C ALA A 383 8.79 -15.82 -39.69
N ARG A 384 8.82 -15.29 -38.46
CA ARG A 384 8.99 -13.85 -38.21
C ARG A 384 10.28 -13.52 -37.48
N GLY A 385 10.80 -12.32 -37.76
CA GLY A 385 11.97 -11.72 -37.12
C GLY A 385 13.31 -12.29 -37.60
N THR A 386 14.37 -11.50 -37.41
CA THR A 386 15.76 -11.88 -37.65
C THR A 386 16.56 -11.59 -36.38
N GLY A 387 17.04 -12.63 -35.70
CA GLY A 387 17.91 -12.51 -34.51
C GLY A 387 17.20 -12.16 -33.19
N GLY A 388 17.79 -12.62 -32.07
CA GLY A 388 17.45 -12.23 -30.70
C GLY A 388 16.01 -12.52 -30.26
N ASN A 389 15.43 -11.60 -29.47
CA ASN A 389 14.09 -11.72 -28.89
C ASN A 389 12.93 -11.43 -29.87
N GLN A 390 13.23 -11.15 -31.16
CA GLN A 390 12.22 -10.81 -32.16
C GLN A 390 11.75 -12.00 -33.01
N ILE A 391 12.40 -13.16 -32.85
CA ILE A 391 12.05 -14.35 -33.60
C ILE A 391 10.75 -14.94 -33.05
N SER A 392 9.81 -15.25 -33.94
CA SER A 392 8.66 -16.11 -33.61
C SER A 392 8.36 -17.07 -34.76
N ARG A 393 7.82 -18.21 -34.38
CA ARG A 393 7.39 -19.29 -35.28
C ARG A 393 5.98 -19.70 -34.89
N ILE A 394 5.09 -19.69 -35.88
CA ILE A 394 3.73 -20.24 -35.76
C ILE A 394 3.72 -21.55 -36.54
N TYR A 395 3.85 -22.67 -35.83
CA TYR A 395 3.87 -24.01 -36.41
C TYR A 395 2.44 -24.52 -36.61
N MET A 396 2.20 -25.13 -37.76
CA MET A 396 0.87 -25.51 -38.21
C MET A 396 0.86 -26.81 -39.01
N HIS A 397 -0.26 -27.51 -38.93
CA HIS A 397 -0.60 -28.63 -39.79
C HIS A 397 -1.54 -28.16 -40.90
N ILE A 398 -1.26 -28.57 -42.13
CA ILE A 398 -2.13 -28.29 -43.28
C ILE A 398 -2.95 -29.53 -43.59
N ASP A 399 -4.27 -29.41 -43.45
CA ASP A 399 -5.20 -30.44 -43.89
C ASP A 399 -5.71 -30.07 -45.28
N GLN A 400 -5.13 -30.71 -46.30
CA GLN A 400 -5.52 -30.48 -47.69
C GLN A 400 -6.90 -31.06 -48.03
N THR A 401 -7.35 -32.06 -47.28
CA THR A 401 -8.65 -32.70 -47.51
C THR A 401 -9.77 -31.75 -47.09
N LEU A 402 -9.64 -31.16 -45.89
CA LEU A 402 -10.58 -30.19 -45.36
C LEU A 402 -10.29 -28.74 -45.81
N LYS A 403 -9.20 -28.53 -46.57
CA LYS A 403 -8.66 -27.22 -46.97
C LYS A 403 -8.64 -26.23 -45.81
N THR A 404 -8.02 -26.65 -44.71
CA THR A 404 -7.91 -25.87 -43.48
C THR A 404 -6.50 -25.95 -42.93
N ILE A 405 -6.15 -24.99 -42.08
CA ILE A 405 -4.89 -24.99 -41.34
C ILE A 405 -5.18 -25.10 -39.85
N VAL A 406 -4.45 -25.98 -39.17
CA VAL A 406 -4.48 -26.15 -37.72
C VAL A 406 -3.23 -25.51 -37.13
N ILE A 407 -3.40 -24.43 -36.37
CA ILE A 407 -2.35 -23.80 -35.58
C ILE A 407 -2.03 -24.69 -34.39
N GLY A 408 -0.80 -25.18 -34.35
CA GLY A 408 -0.38 -26.22 -33.40
C GLY A 408 0.51 -25.71 -32.28
N LYS A 409 1.48 -24.85 -32.59
CA LYS A 409 2.41 -24.29 -31.59
C LYS A 409 2.82 -22.87 -31.96
N VAL A 410 2.97 -22.01 -30.96
CA VAL A 410 3.52 -20.66 -31.11
C VAL A 410 4.70 -20.52 -30.18
N VAL A 411 5.90 -20.37 -30.76
CA VAL A 411 7.17 -20.37 -30.02
C VAL A 411 8.12 -19.33 -30.58
N ARG A 412 9.21 -19.05 -29.88
CA ARG A 412 10.28 -18.18 -30.37
C ARG A 412 10.97 -18.83 -31.58
N HIS A 413 11.49 -20.04 -31.38
CA HIS A 413 12.09 -20.87 -32.41
C HIS A 413 11.91 -22.34 -32.01
N GLY A 414 11.66 -23.22 -32.99
CA GLY A 414 11.67 -24.66 -32.75
C GLY A 414 13.11 -25.22 -32.76
N PRO A 415 13.34 -26.42 -32.22
CA PRO A 415 14.63 -27.10 -32.35
C PRO A 415 14.91 -27.39 -33.82
N ASP A 416 16.15 -27.19 -34.23
CA ASP A 416 16.67 -27.44 -35.58
C ASP A 416 17.66 -28.60 -35.58
N ARG A 417 18.28 -28.89 -36.74
CA ARG A 417 19.23 -30.02 -36.87
C ARG A 417 20.44 -29.91 -35.94
N THR A 418 20.78 -28.72 -35.48
CA THR A 418 21.91 -28.42 -34.59
C THR A 418 21.53 -28.33 -33.11
N SER A 419 20.23 -28.39 -32.80
CA SER A 419 19.72 -28.42 -31.43
C SER A 419 19.93 -29.81 -30.84
N ASP A 420 20.42 -29.90 -29.60
CA ASP A 420 20.66 -31.18 -28.91
C ASP A 420 19.37 -31.82 -28.39
#